data_AF-A0AAW6K880-F1
#
_entry.id   AF-A0AAW6K880-F1
#
_cell.length_a   1.000
_cell.length_b   1.000
_cell.length_c   1.000
_cell.angle_alpha   90.00
_cell.angle_beta   90.00
_cell.angle_gamma   90.00
#
_symmetry.space_group_name_H-M   'P 1'
#
loop_
_entity.id
_entity.type
_entity.pdbx_description
1 polymer ?
#
loop_
_entity_poly.entity_id
_entity_poly.type
_entity_poly.pdbx_seq_one_letter_code
_entity_poly.pdbx_strand_id
1 'polypeptide(L)'
;MDMMWGYVLVFILAAIPWFEVIGVVPLAIVAGLKPVPSAIIALFGNLLTVLLLIFLIDKVKAWLERKRGERGTETDKLSKRKSRAKKIWLTYGIPGLSFVGPFFIGSHLTAFMCMGFGAKHRKTALWMTGSLTVWTAVSAVAAYYGFSFLAPENEGLLKNIFKQEE
;
A
#
# COMPACT_ATOMS: atom_id res chain seq x y z
N MET A 1 7.44 -19.74 18.00
CA MET A 1 7.75 -19.63 16.55
C MET A 1 9.04 -18.87 16.45
N ASP A 2 10.06 -19.40 15.76
CA ASP A 2 11.32 -18.67 15.59
C ASP A 2 11.04 -17.26 15.04
N MET A 3 11.70 -16.24 15.59
CA MET A 3 11.49 -14.84 15.20
C MET A 3 11.55 -14.63 13.68
N MET A 4 12.32 -15.44 12.95
CA MET A 4 12.39 -15.40 11.49
C MET A 4 11.06 -15.78 10.80
N TRP A 5 10.35 -16.78 11.30
CA TRP A 5 9.06 -17.19 10.73
C TRP A 5 7.99 -16.10 10.91
N GLY A 6 8.03 -15.36 12.02
CA GLY A 6 7.17 -14.21 12.24
C GLY A 6 7.31 -13.16 11.13
N TYR A 7 8.54 -12.85 10.73
CA TYR A 7 8.80 -11.91 9.64
C TYR A 7 8.38 -12.42 8.26
N VAL A 8 8.54 -13.72 7.99
CA VAL A 8 8.01 -14.34 6.76
C VAL A 8 6.49 -14.22 6.70
N LEU A 9 5.79 -14.45 7.81
CA LEU A 9 4.34 -14.29 7.88
C LEU A 9 3.93 -12.83 7.66
N VAL A 10 4.65 -11.86 8.24
CA VAL A 10 4.41 -10.43 7.99
C VAL A 10 4.53 -10.10 6.51
N PHE A 11 5.56 -10.61 5.83
CA PHE A 11 5.75 -10.41 4.40
C PHE A 11 4.59 -10.99 3.59
N ILE A 12 4.22 -12.24 3.85
CA ILE A 12 3.14 -12.94 3.15
C ILE A 12 1.81 -12.22 3.38
N LEU A 13 1.48 -11.89 4.63
CA LEU A 13 0.26 -11.17 4.96
C LEU A 13 0.22 -9.82 4.24
N ALA A 14 1.29 -9.02 4.32
CA ALA A 14 1.32 -7.70 3.68
C ALA A 14 1.23 -7.77 2.14
N ALA A 15 1.67 -8.88 1.54
CA ALA A 15 1.58 -9.10 0.10
C ALA A 15 0.16 -9.46 -0.36
N ILE A 16 -0.73 -9.95 0.52
CA ILE A 16 -2.09 -10.30 0.13
C ILE A 16 -2.90 -9.00 -0.09
N PRO A 17 -3.49 -8.79 -1.28
CA PRO A 17 -4.43 -7.69 -1.48
C PRO A 17 -5.55 -7.78 -0.44
N TRP A 18 -5.87 -6.67 0.24
CA TRP A 18 -6.78 -6.55 1.41
C TRP A 18 -6.06 -6.51 2.78
N PHE A 19 -4.87 -7.10 2.88
CA PHE A 19 -4.06 -7.05 4.10
C PHE A 19 -3.04 -5.92 3.98
N GLU A 20 -3.51 -4.72 4.27
CA GLU A 20 -2.73 -3.50 4.10
C GLU A 20 -1.75 -3.28 5.27
N VAL A 21 -0.68 -2.52 5.00
CA VAL A 21 0.38 -2.21 5.98
C VAL A 21 -0.17 -1.62 7.29
N ILE A 22 -1.29 -0.90 7.21
CA ILE A 22 -1.96 -0.29 8.36
C ILE A 22 -2.47 -1.33 9.36
N GLY A 23 -2.88 -2.52 8.91
CA GLY A 23 -3.34 -3.60 9.77
C GLY A 23 -2.23 -4.62 10.08
N VAL A 24 -1.37 -4.92 9.11
CA VAL A 24 -0.32 -5.94 9.27
C VAL A 24 0.78 -5.47 10.22
N VAL A 25 1.20 -4.21 10.15
CA VAL A 25 2.29 -3.69 11.00
C VAL A 25 1.92 -3.67 12.49
N PRO A 26 0.73 -3.16 12.91
CA PRO A 26 0.34 -3.20 14.31
C PRO A 26 0.15 -4.63 14.81
N LEU A 27 -0.43 -5.51 13.98
CA LEU A 27 -0.59 -6.93 14.33
C LEU A 27 0.76 -7.59 14.60
N ALA A 28 1.78 -7.32 13.78
CA ALA A 28 3.14 -7.81 13.99
C ALA A 28 3.75 -7.31 15.31
N ILE A 29 3.58 -6.02 15.61
CA ILE A 29 4.11 -5.39 16.82
C ILE A 29 3.43 -5.93 18.07
N VAL A 30 2.10 -6.06 18.05
CA VAL A 30 1.31 -6.65 19.14
C VAL A 30 1.66 -8.12 19.34
N ALA A 31 2.01 -8.84 18.26
CA ALA A 31 2.52 -10.21 18.33
C ALA A 31 3.97 -10.31 18.85
N GLY A 32 4.58 -9.19 19.27
CA GLY A 32 5.90 -9.15 19.90
C GLY A 32 7.08 -8.97 18.93
N LEU A 33 6.84 -8.74 17.64
CA LEU A 33 7.92 -8.49 16.67
C LEU A 33 8.43 -7.05 16.78
N LYS A 34 9.75 -6.88 16.60
CA LYS A 34 10.39 -5.56 16.64
C LYS A 34 9.76 -4.59 15.60
N PRO A 35 9.40 -3.35 15.97
CA PRO A 35 8.68 -2.43 15.08
C PRO A 35 9.36 -2.13 13.75
N VAL A 36 10.66 -1.83 13.78
CA VAL A 36 11.43 -1.43 12.59
C VAL A 36 11.47 -2.53 11.52
N PRO A 37 11.94 -3.77 11.81
CA PRO A 37 11.95 -4.82 10.80
C PRO A 37 10.53 -5.23 10.35
N SER A 38 9.53 -5.22 11.25
CA SER A 38 8.13 -5.48 10.87
C SER A 38 7.62 -4.46 9.86
N ALA A 39 7.90 -3.17 10.09
CA ALA A 39 7.51 -2.09 9.18
C ALA A 39 8.19 -2.23 7.81
N ILE A 40 9.51 -2.50 7.79
CA ILE A 40 10.27 -2.66 6.54
C ILE A 40 9.74 -3.84 5.74
N ILE A 41 9.54 -4.99 6.39
CA ILE A 41 9.12 -6.22 5.71
C ILE A 41 7.68 -6.12 5.21
N ALA A 42 6.78 -5.54 6.00
CA ALA A 42 5.42 -5.28 5.58
C ALA A 42 5.37 -4.29 4.39
N LEU A 43 6.16 -3.21 4.45
CA LEU A 43 6.26 -2.25 3.34
C LEU A 43 6.70 -2.95 2.06
N PHE A 44 7.75 -3.78 2.11
CA PHE A 44 8.23 -4.48 0.92
C PHE A 44 7.22 -5.51 0.38
N GLY A 45 6.58 -6.29 1.25
CA GLY A 45 5.56 -7.26 0.85
C GLY A 45 4.40 -6.59 0.10
N ASN A 46 3.86 -5.52 0.69
CA ASN A 46 2.75 -4.77 0.11
C ASN A 46 3.15 -3.99 -1.15
N LEU A 47 4.30 -3.29 -1.11
CA LEU A 47 4.77 -2.50 -2.23
C LEU A 47 5.03 -3.38 -3.45
N LEU A 48 5.58 -4.59 -3.26
CA LEU A 48 5.84 -5.52 -4.35
C LEU A 48 4.56 -5.86 -5.14
N THR A 49 3.48 -6.20 -4.45
CA THR A 49 2.22 -6.59 -5.11
C THR A 49 1.47 -5.39 -5.70
N VAL A 50 1.55 -4.21 -5.07
CA VAL A 50 1.04 -2.96 -5.63
C VAL A 50 1.77 -2.59 -6.92
N LEU A 51 3.11 -2.67 -6.94
CA LEU A 51 3.90 -2.40 -8.14
C LEU A 51 3.62 -3.43 -9.25
N LEU A 52 3.48 -4.71 -8.88
CA LEU A 52 3.08 -5.76 -9.81
C LEU A 52 1.71 -5.47 -10.43
N LEU A 53 0.74 -5.05 -9.63
CA LEU A 53 -0.59 -4.66 -10.10
C LEU A 53 -0.52 -3.48 -11.07
N ILE A 54 0.23 -2.42 -10.73
CA ILE A 54 0.43 -1.26 -11.61
C ILE A 54 1.02 -1.70 -12.95
N PHE A 55 2.06 -2.54 -12.92
CA PHE A 55 2.69 -3.07 -14.12
C PHE A 55 1.72 -3.90 -14.96
N LEU A 56 0.94 -4.78 -14.34
CA LEU A 56 -0.04 -5.61 -15.03
C LEU A 56 -1.11 -4.77 -15.73
N ILE A 57 -1.64 -3.75 -15.06
CA ILE A 57 -2.64 -2.85 -15.64
C ILE A 57 -2.04 -2.07 -16.83
N ASP A 58 -0.79 -1.62 -16.72
CA ASP A 58 -0.08 -0.95 -17.82
C ASP A 58 0.05 -1.87 -19.06
N LYS A 59 0.42 -3.13 -18.85
CA LYS A 59 0.49 -4.14 -19.92
C LYS A 59 -0.87 -4.43 -20.55
N VAL A 60 -1.92 -4.59 -19.74
CA VAL A 60 -3.28 -4.82 -20.22
C VAL A 60 -3.76 -3.63 -21.05
N LYS A 61 -3.51 -2.39 -20.61
CA LYS A 61 -3.86 -1.19 -21.38
C LYS A 61 -3.14 -1.14 -22.72
N ALA A 62 -1.82 -1.36 -22.74
CA ALA A 62 -1.05 -1.37 -23.97
C ALA A 62 -1.52 -2.47 -24.94
N TRP A 63 -1.92 -3.63 -24.42
CA TRP A 63 -2.50 -4.71 -25.22
C TRP A 63 -3.87 -4.33 -25.81
N LEU A 64 -4.76 -3.73 -25.00
CA LEU A 64 -6.07 -3.26 -25.47
C LEU A 64 -5.94 -2.16 -26.53
N GLU A 65 -4.99 -1.24 -26.39
CA GLU A 65 -4.72 -0.18 -27.36
C GLU A 65 -4.25 -0.76 -28.71
N ARG A 66 -3.35 -1.76 -28.68
CA ARG A 66 -2.91 -2.46 -29.90
C ARG A 66 -4.05 -3.21 -30.58
N LYS A 67 -4.93 -3.85 -29.80
CA LYS A 67 -6.08 -4.60 -30.33
C LYS A 67 -7.19 -3.69 -30.88
N ARG A 68 -7.23 -2.44 -30.44
CA ARG A 68 -8.20 -1.41 -30.90
C ARG A 68 -7.77 -0.67 -32.18
N GLY A 69 -6.74 -1.16 -32.89
CA GLY A 69 -6.31 -0.61 -34.17
C GLY A 69 -7.50 -0.25 -35.08
N GLU A 70 -7.54 1.04 -35.46
CA GLU A 70 -8.35 1.61 -36.55
C GLU A 70 -9.89 1.63 -36.41
N ARG A 71 -10.44 1.62 -35.18
CA ARG A 71 -11.76 2.27 -34.98
C ARG A 71 -11.55 3.68 -34.48
N GLY A 72 -11.28 4.57 -35.43
CA GLY A 72 -11.40 6.01 -35.21
C GLY A 72 -12.82 6.30 -34.74
N THR A 73 -12.96 6.68 -33.47
CA THR A 73 -14.23 7.21 -32.97
C THR A 73 -14.07 8.71 -32.81
N GLU A 74 -14.60 9.41 -33.81
CA GLU A 74 -15.10 10.77 -33.71
C GLU A 74 -15.62 11.06 -32.30
N THR A 75 -14.89 11.84 -31.51
CA THR A 75 -15.41 12.49 -30.31
C THR A 75 -14.74 13.84 -30.11
N ASP A 76 -14.56 14.58 -31.21
CA ASP A 76 -13.80 15.83 -31.21
C ASP A 76 -14.59 17.07 -30.71
N LYS A 77 -15.79 16.88 -30.15
CA LYS A 77 -16.61 17.99 -29.60
C LYS A 77 -16.85 17.94 -28.08
N LEU A 78 -16.62 16.79 -27.42
CA LEU A 78 -16.65 16.67 -25.95
C LEU A 78 -15.30 17.01 -25.27
N SER A 79 -14.30 17.37 -26.08
CA SER A 79 -12.87 17.36 -25.75
C SER A 79 -12.42 18.43 -24.75
N LYS A 80 -12.90 19.68 -24.83
CA LYS A 80 -12.34 20.78 -24.00
C LYS A 80 -12.66 20.65 -22.49
N ARG A 81 -13.89 20.30 -22.12
CA ARG A 81 -14.30 20.19 -20.69
C ARG A 81 -13.76 18.91 -20.05
N LYS A 82 -13.79 17.77 -20.76
CA LYS A 82 -13.14 16.52 -20.34
C LYS A 82 -11.62 16.66 -20.25
N SER A 83 -10.98 17.42 -21.15
CA SER A 83 -9.54 17.68 -21.10
C SER A 83 -9.12 18.48 -19.86
N ARG A 84 -9.90 19.51 -19.48
CA ARG A 84 -9.65 20.27 -18.23
C ARG A 84 -9.77 19.37 -16.99
N ALA A 85 -10.85 18.59 -16.89
CA ALA A 85 -11.04 17.65 -15.77
C ALA A 85 -9.91 16.60 -15.70
N LYS A 86 -9.50 16.06 -16.86
CA LYS A 86 -8.36 15.12 -16.95
C LYS A 86 -7.05 15.77 -16.52
N LYS A 87 -6.77 17.01 -16.92
CA LYS A 87 -5.55 17.74 -16.52
C LYS A 87 -5.50 17.94 -15.00
N ILE A 88 -6.61 18.36 -14.40
CA ILE A 88 -6.74 18.54 -12.94
C ILE A 88 -6.53 17.20 -12.24
N TRP A 89 -7.20 16.13 -12.70
CA TRP A 89 -7.03 14.79 -12.16
C TRP A 89 -5.57 14.29 -12.19
N LEU A 90 -4.90 14.43 -13.34
CA LEU A 90 -3.51 13.98 -13.50
C LEU A 90 -2.51 14.79 -12.66
N THR A 91 -2.87 16.00 -12.25
CA THR A 91 -2.01 16.88 -11.47
C THR A 91 -2.24 16.69 -9.97
N TYR A 92 -3.49 16.68 -9.53
CA TYR A 92 -3.86 16.70 -8.11
C TYR A 92 -4.55 15.43 -7.64
N GLY A 93 -5.28 14.75 -8.54
CA GLY A 93 -5.99 13.51 -8.22
C GLY A 93 -5.03 12.36 -7.92
N ILE A 94 -3.96 12.20 -8.71
CA ILE A 94 -2.95 11.14 -8.47
C ILE A 94 -2.29 11.28 -7.09
N PRO A 95 -1.64 12.41 -6.74
CA PRO A 95 -1.00 12.54 -5.43
C PRO A 95 -2.00 12.46 -4.28
N GLY A 96 -3.14 13.16 -4.39
CA GLY A 96 -4.15 13.18 -3.33
C GLY A 96 -4.75 11.80 -3.07
N LEU A 97 -5.15 11.10 -4.14
CA LEU A 97 -5.71 9.75 -4.01
C LEU A 97 -4.63 8.75 -3.57
N SER A 98 -3.40 8.85 -4.08
CA SER A 98 -2.32 7.95 -3.64
C SER A 98 -1.97 8.16 -2.18
N PHE A 99 -2.07 9.39 -1.66
CA PHE A 99 -1.78 9.67 -0.26
C PHE A 99 -2.91 9.23 0.68
N VAL A 100 -4.17 9.56 0.35
CA VAL A 100 -5.32 9.29 1.23
C VAL A 100 -5.91 7.90 1.01
N GLY A 101 -5.92 7.45 -0.24
CA GLY A 101 -6.58 6.22 -0.68
C GLY A 101 -6.09 4.94 0.04
N PRO A 102 -4.79 4.71 0.25
CA PRO A 102 -4.32 3.48 0.89
C PRO A 102 -4.87 3.30 2.30
N PHE A 103 -5.15 4.39 3.01
CA PHE A 103 -5.72 4.36 4.34
C PHE A 103 -7.21 4.03 4.37
N PHE A 104 -8.01 4.64 3.48
CA PHE A 104 -9.46 4.49 3.51
C PHE A 104 -9.97 3.31 2.67
N ILE A 105 -9.30 3.04 1.55
CA ILE A 105 -9.80 2.17 0.48
C ILE A 105 -8.86 0.97 0.27
N GLY A 106 -7.61 1.08 0.70
CA GLY A 106 -6.56 0.09 0.48
C GLY A 106 -5.66 0.44 -0.70
N SER A 107 -4.41 0.01 -0.63
CA SER A 107 -3.35 0.40 -1.57
C SER A 107 -3.59 -0.15 -2.98
N HIS A 108 -4.06 -1.39 -3.07
CA HIS A 108 -4.31 -2.08 -4.33
C HIS A 108 -5.45 -1.42 -5.10
N LEU A 109 -6.56 -1.12 -4.42
CA LEU A 109 -7.72 -0.47 -5.04
C LEU A 109 -7.39 0.99 -5.41
N THR A 110 -6.61 1.68 -4.57
CA THR A 110 -6.10 3.02 -4.89
C THR A 110 -5.24 3.02 -6.15
N ALA A 111 -4.25 2.12 -6.24
CA ALA A 111 -3.40 1.98 -7.41
C ALA A 111 -4.20 1.64 -8.67
N PHE A 112 -5.18 0.73 -8.53
CA PHE A 112 -6.13 0.39 -9.59
C PHE A 112 -6.91 1.62 -10.07
N MET A 113 -7.46 2.44 -9.16
CA MET A 113 -8.18 3.66 -9.51
C MET A 113 -7.30 4.71 -10.19
N CYS A 114 -6.10 4.97 -9.65
CA CYS A 114 -5.14 5.88 -10.29
C CYS A 114 -4.85 5.43 -11.72
N MET A 115 -4.56 4.14 -11.92
CA MET A 115 -4.34 3.59 -13.25
C MET A 115 -5.62 3.69 -14.09
N GLY A 116 -6.78 3.28 -13.59
CA GLY A 116 -8.06 3.32 -14.31
C GLY A 116 -8.41 4.71 -14.85
N PHE A 117 -8.09 5.76 -14.10
CA PHE A 117 -8.33 7.16 -14.51
C PHE A 117 -7.20 7.76 -15.37
N GLY A 118 -6.35 6.92 -15.95
CA GLY A 118 -5.37 7.31 -16.97
C GLY A 118 -4.06 7.88 -16.42
N ALA A 119 -3.74 7.62 -15.14
CA ALA A 119 -2.41 7.93 -14.63
C ALA A 119 -1.32 7.12 -15.35
N LYS A 120 -0.12 7.71 -15.44
CA LYS A 120 1.07 7.02 -15.95
C LYS A 120 1.61 6.08 -14.87
N HIS A 121 1.91 4.83 -15.22
CA HIS A 121 2.42 3.83 -14.28
C HIS A 121 3.59 4.33 -13.42
N ARG A 122 4.58 5.03 -14.01
CA ARG A 122 5.73 5.56 -13.27
C ARG A 122 5.35 6.58 -12.19
N LYS A 123 4.40 7.47 -12.51
CA LYS A 123 3.92 8.47 -11.55
C LYS A 123 3.12 7.82 -10.44
N THR A 124 2.23 6.89 -10.79
CA THR A 124 1.45 6.13 -9.80
C THR A 124 2.37 5.34 -8.88
N ALA A 125 3.36 4.62 -9.42
CA ALA A 125 4.34 3.89 -8.63
C ALA A 125 5.07 4.80 -7.65
N LEU A 126 5.60 5.96 -8.10
CA LEU A 126 6.31 6.90 -7.25
C LEU A 126 5.45 7.41 -6.08
N TRP A 127 4.21 7.84 -6.38
CA TRP A 127 3.30 8.36 -5.36
C TRP A 127 2.81 7.27 -4.40
N MET A 128 2.55 6.06 -4.89
CA MET A 128 2.19 4.91 -4.05
C MET A 128 3.35 4.52 -3.13
N THR A 129 4.59 4.43 -3.64
CA THR A 129 5.77 4.16 -2.80
C THR A 129 5.90 5.18 -1.68
N GLY A 130 5.81 6.48 -2.00
CA GLY A 130 5.87 7.54 -1.01
C GLY A 130 4.77 7.43 0.04
N SER A 131 3.52 7.25 -0.40
CA SER A 131 2.39 7.13 0.52
C SER A 131 2.49 5.90 1.42
N LEU A 132 2.81 4.73 0.86
CA LEU A 132 2.94 3.50 1.62
C LEU A 132 4.06 3.60 2.64
N THR A 133 5.17 4.25 2.30
CA THR A 133 6.26 4.52 3.24
C THR A 133 5.76 5.37 4.42
N VAL A 134 5.01 6.45 4.14
CA VAL A 134 4.44 7.31 5.18
C VAL A 134 3.46 6.54 6.05
N TRP A 135 2.50 5.82 5.47
CA TRP A 135 1.50 5.08 6.25
C TRP A 135 2.08 3.92 7.04
N THR A 136 3.11 3.25 6.51
CA THR A 136 3.84 2.22 7.24
C THR A 136 4.55 2.82 8.45
N ALA A 137 5.22 3.97 8.29
CA ALA A 137 5.86 4.67 9.39
C ALA A 137 4.84 5.14 10.44
N VAL A 138 3.74 5.76 10.00
CA VAL A 138 2.65 6.20 10.88
C VAL A 138 2.06 5.02 11.65
N SER A 139 1.79 3.90 10.97
CA SER A 139 1.24 2.69 11.59
C SER A 139 2.21 2.07 12.61
N ALA A 140 3.50 1.99 12.28
CA ALA A 140 4.53 1.49 13.19
C ALA A 140 4.67 2.35 14.45
N VAL A 141 4.71 3.67 14.29
CA VAL A 141 4.77 4.64 15.39
C VAL A 141 3.51 4.55 16.25
N ALA A 142 2.33 4.55 15.62
CA ALA A 142 1.06 4.45 16.32
C ALA A 142 0.92 3.13 17.10
N ALA A 143 1.34 2.01 16.51
CA ALA A 143 1.31 0.71 17.17
C ALA A 143 2.30 0.63 18.35
N TYR A 144 3.52 1.12 18.16
CA TYR A 144 4.54 1.12 19.21
C TYR A 144 4.09 1.95 20.43
N TYR A 145 3.67 3.20 20.21
CA TYR A 145 3.22 4.06 21.30
C TYR A 145 1.85 3.65 21.84
N GLY A 146 0.94 3.20 20.96
CA GLY A 146 -0.38 2.69 21.35
C GLY A 146 -0.28 1.47 22.26
N PHE A 147 0.63 0.54 21.96
CA PHE A 147 0.89 -0.60 22.83
C PHE A 147 1.47 -0.16 24.18
N SER A 148 2.43 0.77 24.18
CA SER A 148 3.00 1.29 25.44
C SER A 148 1.97 2.02 26.33
N PHE A 149 0.95 2.64 25.72
CA PHE A 149 -0.13 3.34 26.44
C PHE A 149 -1.21 2.39 26.96
N LEU A 150 -1.56 1.35 26.19
CA LEU A 150 -2.63 0.40 26.54
C LEU A 150 -2.16 -0.77 27.42
N ALA A 151 -0.86 -1.10 27.40
CA ALA A 151 -0.28 -2.17 28.21
C ALA A 151 0.88 -1.72 29.12
N PRO A 152 0.71 -0.65 29.95
CA PRO A 152 1.78 -0.14 30.82
C PRO A 152 2.17 -1.11 31.95
N GLU A 153 1.29 -2.06 32.34
CA GLU A 153 1.54 -3.02 33.44
C GLU A 153 2.18 -4.35 33.00
N ASN A 154 2.33 -4.62 31.69
CA ASN A 154 2.78 -5.92 31.18
C ASN A 154 4.29 -6.05 30.98
N GLU A 155 5.10 -5.22 31.65
CA GLU A 155 6.55 -5.50 31.76
C GLU A 155 6.81 -6.81 32.53
N GLY A 156 5.86 -7.31 33.32
CA GLY A 156 5.95 -8.61 34.00
C GLY A 156 5.47 -9.81 33.17
N LEU A 157 4.37 -9.66 32.41
CA LEU A 157 3.75 -10.76 31.66
C LEU A 157 4.58 -11.16 30.43
N LEU A 158 5.15 -10.18 29.72
CA LEU A 158 6.03 -10.45 28.57
C LEU A 158 7.34 -11.09 29.05
N LYS A 159 7.93 -10.60 30.15
CA LYS A 159 9.19 -11.13 30.69
C LYS A 159 9.07 -12.60 31.15
N ASN A 160 7.91 -13.02 31.65
CA ASN A 160 7.69 -14.40 32.10
C ASN A 160 7.47 -15.38 30.94
N ILE A 161 6.85 -14.94 29.84
CA ILE A 161 6.69 -15.77 28.64
C ILE A 161 8.03 -15.93 27.90
N PHE A 162 8.87 -14.89 27.90
CA PHE A 162 10.18 -14.92 27.23
C PHE A 162 11.33 -15.49 28.07
N LYS A 163 11.15 -15.69 29.39
CA LYS A 163 12.17 -16.32 30.26
C LYS A 163 11.99 -17.83 30.40
N GLN A 164 10.93 -18.42 29.85
CA GLN A 164 10.67 -19.86 29.97
C GLN A 164 11.33 -20.70 28.85
N GLU A 165 12.09 -20.06 27.95
CA GLU A 165 12.84 -20.73 26.86
C GLU A 165 14.38 -20.64 27.01
N GLU A 166 14.91 -20.22 28.18
CA GLU A 166 16.32 -20.44 28.57
C GLU A 166 16.44 -21.54 29.64
#